data_AF-A0A815WTQ6-F1
#
_entry.id   AF-A0A815WTQ6-F1
#
_cell.length_a   1.000
_cell.length_b   1.000
_cell.length_c   1.000
_cell.angle_alpha   90.00
_cell.angle_beta   90.00
_cell.angle_gamma   90.00
#
_symmetry.space_group_name_H-M   'P 1'
#
loop_
_entity.id
_entity.type
_entity.pdbx_description
1 polymer ?
#
loop_
_entity_poly.entity_id
_entity_poly.type
_entity_poly.pdbx_seq_one_letter_code
_entity_poly.pdbx_strand_id
1 'polypeptide(L)'
;RWGIDNDVTHELLKIFYSHPGLLKYEEAVRTRNYEKEEGQGFTVEGGLKDVNTMLNTGDQVGVPLPFCSTMREQFVSVLGHDLKDKEWSVLGDAARLNSRLPMPSQQKKQ
;
A
#
# COMPACT_ATOMS: atom_id res chain seq x y z
N ARG A 1 10.64 -13.27 0.63
CA ARG A 1 11.95 -13.10 -0.05
C ARG A 1 13.14 -13.51 0.83
N TRP A 2 13.00 -13.59 2.16
CA TRP A 2 14.09 -13.90 3.10
C TRP A 2 13.85 -15.15 3.97
N GLY A 3 12.84 -15.98 3.64
CA GLY A 3 12.44 -17.14 4.47
C GLY A 3 11.77 -16.79 5.80
N ILE A 4 11.61 -15.51 6.11
CA ILE A 4 10.87 -15.04 7.28
C ILE A 4 9.37 -15.18 7.02
N ASP A 5 8.67 -15.79 7.97
CA ASP A 5 7.22 -15.93 7.97
C ASP A 5 6.54 -14.55 8.13
N ASN A 6 5.43 -14.33 7.41
CA ASN A 6 4.66 -13.10 7.57
C ASN A 6 4.09 -13.01 8.99
N ASP A 7 3.78 -14.12 9.64
CA ASP A 7 3.24 -14.12 11.00
C ASP A 7 4.28 -13.65 12.03
N VAL A 8 5.57 -13.96 11.81
CA VAL A 8 6.66 -13.41 12.63
C VAL A 8 6.79 -11.90 12.42
N THR A 9 6.59 -11.43 11.18
CA THR A 9 6.61 -10.00 10.84
C THR A 9 5.45 -9.25 11.49
N HIS A 10 4.26 -9.86 11.51
CA HIS A 10 3.06 -9.34 12.16
C HIS A 10 3.27 -9.13 13.67
N GLU A 11 3.82 -10.14 14.37
CA GLU A 11 4.08 -10.04 15.80
C GLU A 11 5.14 -8.98 16.13
N LEU A 12 6.18 -8.86 15.31
CA LEU A 12 7.17 -7.80 15.47
C LEU A 12 6.54 -6.41 15.29
N LEU A 13 5.68 -6.23 14.29
CA LEU A 13 4.98 -4.96 14.06
C LEU A 13 4.03 -4.60 15.21
N LYS A 14 3.36 -5.57 15.83
CA LYS A 14 2.54 -5.32 17.02
C LYS A 14 3.36 -4.78 18.21
N ILE A 15 4.57 -5.28 18.40
CA ILE A 15 5.44 -4.89 19.52
C ILE A 15 5.93 -3.45 19.34
N PHE A 16 6.41 -3.10 18.14
CA PHE A 16 7.02 -1.78 17.91
C PHE A 16 6.04 -0.71 17.43
N TYR A 17 4.96 -1.10 16.75
CA TYR A 17 4.07 -0.19 16.04
C TYR A 17 2.60 -0.58 16.21
N SER A 18 2.10 -0.56 17.46
CA SER A 18 0.74 -0.96 17.83
C SER A 18 -0.38 0.02 17.41
N HIS A 19 -0.12 0.95 16.48
CA HIS A 19 -1.13 1.89 16.04
C HIS A 19 -2.22 1.17 15.22
N PRO A 20 -3.51 1.26 15.58
CA PRO A 20 -4.58 0.49 14.92
C PRO A 20 -4.64 0.67 13.40
N GLY A 21 -4.31 1.86 12.89
CA GLY A 21 -4.28 2.11 11.45
C GLY A 21 -3.20 1.29 10.73
N LEU A 22 -2.02 1.12 11.34
CA LEU A 22 -0.93 0.36 10.73
C LEU A 22 -1.25 -1.14 10.69
N LEU A 23 -1.85 -1.68 11.75
CA LEU A 23 -2.23 -3.09 11.81
C LEU A 23 -3.26 -3.46 10.74
N LYS A 24 -4.16 -2.54 10.38
CA LYS A 24 -5.10 -2.75 9.26
C LYS A 24 -4.40 -2.87 7.91
N TYR A 25 -3.44 -1.99 7.63
CA TYR A 25 -2.66 -2.06 6.39
C TYR A 25 -1.78 -3.30 6.33
N GLU A 26 -1.20 -3.68 7.46
CA GLU A 26 -0.43 -4.92 7.58
C GLU A 26 -1.31 -6.14 7.27
N GLU A 27 -2.52 -6.24 7.83
CA GLU A 27 -3.43 -7.37 7.57
C GLU A 27 -3.79 -7.43 6.08
N ALA A 28 -4.09 -6.30 5.44
CA ALA A 28 -4.39 -6.22 4.01
C ALA A 28 -3.21 -6.72 3.15
N VAL A 29 -1.98 -6.30 3.46
CA VAL A 29 -0.76 -6.75 2.75
C VAL A 29 -0.46 -8.23 3.02
N ARG A 30 -0.64 -8.70 4.26
CA ARG A 30 -0.39 -10.08 4.66
C ARG A 30 -1.35 -11.04 3.97
N THR A 31 -2.65 -10.73 4.02
CA THR A 31 -3.72 -11.55 3.45
C THR A 31 -3.87 -11.37 1.94
N ARG A 32 -3.29 -10.29 1.38
CA ARG A 32 -3.47 -9.86 -0.02
C ARG A 32 -4.93 -9.64 -0.38
N ASN A 33 -5.71 -9.18 0.59
CA ASN A 33 -7.08 -8.77 0.38
C ASN A 33 -7.12 -7.24 0.27
N TYR A 34 -7.15 -6.76 -0.97
CA TYR A 34 -7.25 -5.34 -1.29
C TYR A 34 -8.65 -4.96 -1.79
N GLU A 35 -9.64 -5.82 -1.56
CA GLU A 35 -11.02 -5.45 -1.80
C GLU A 35 -11.40 -4.34 -0.82
N LYS A 36 -12.04 -3.32 -1.37
CA LYS A 36 -12.56 -2.22 -0.57
C LYS A 36 -13.85 -2.70 0.10
N GLU A 37 -13.88 -2.68 1.43
CA GLU A 37 -15.14 -2.85 2.15
C GLU A 37 -16.04 -1.62 1.87
N GLU A 38 -17.34 -1.83 1.65
CA GLU A 38 -18.26 -0.73 1.39
C GLU A 38 -18.21 0.31 2.52
N GLY A 39 -17.85 1.55 2.18
CA GLY A 39 -17.73 2.65 3.14
C GLY A 39 -16.41 2.71 3.94
N GLN A 40 -15.45 1.80 3.71
CA GLN A 40 -14.16 1.79 4.39
C GLN A 40 -12.98 1.68 3.40
N GLY A 41 -11.81 2.18 3.80
CA GLY A 41 -10.59 2.12 2.99
C GLY A 41 -10.44 3.26 1.96
N PHE A 42 -9.23 3.38 1.41
CA PHE A 42 -8.86 4.43 0.47
C PHE A 42 -8.40 3.82 -0.86
N THR A 43 -8.90 4.33 -1.98
CA THR A 43 -8.58 3.74 -3.29
C THR A 43 -7.20 4.14 -3.76
N VAL A 44 -6.59 3.35 -4.64
CA VAL A 44 -5.33 3.71 -5.33
C VAL A 44 -5.46 5.08 -6.02
N GLU A 45 -6.57 5.31 -6.72
CA GLU A 45 -6.83 6.61 -7.37
C GLU A 45 -6.94 7.77 -6.37
N GLY A 46 -7.64 7.56 -5.24
CA GLY A 46 -7.71 8.54 -4.14
C GLY A 46 -6.33 8.83 -3.56
N GLY A 47 -5.53 7.79 -3.34
CA GLY A 47 -4.15 7.87 -2.89
C GLY A 47 -3.29 8.76 -3.78
N LEU A 48 -3.36 8.53 -5.10
CA LEU A 48 -2.62 9.33 -6.07
C LEU A 48 -3.07 10.80 -6.06
N LYS A 49 -4.37 11.07 -5.96
CA LYS A 49 -4.91 12.44 -5.87
C LYS A 49 -4.32 13.18 -4.67
N ASP A 50 -4.31 12.55 -3.50
CA ASP A 50 -3.82 13.17 -2.27
C ASP A 50 -2.30 13.39 -2.32
N VAL A 51 -1.53 12.41 -2.84
CA VAL A 51 -0.08 12.58 -3.06
C VAL A 51 0.24 13.73 -4.01
N ASN A 52 -0.49 13.86 -5.10
CA ASN A 52 -0.33 14.99 -6.01
C ASN A 52 -0.67 16.32 -5.33
N THR A 53 -1.70 16.34 -4.48
CA THR A 53 -2.07 17.53 -3.71
C THR A 53 -0.94 17.92 -2.75
N MET A 54 -0.38 16.97 -2.00
CA MET A 54 0.74 17.21 -1.09
C MET A 54 1.97 17.74 -1.82
N LEU A 55 2.35 17.14 -2.95
CA LEU A 55 3.49 17.58 -3.76
C LEU A 55 3.29 19.02 -4.25
N ASN A 56 2.12 19.33 -4.82
CA ASN A 56 1.82 20.67 -5.30
C ASN A 56 1.85 21.71 -4.18
N THR A 57 1.32 21.38 -3.00
CA THR A 57 1.37 22.28 -1.84
C THR A 57 2.80 22.45 -1.32
N GLY A 58 3.60 21.38 -1.28
CA GLY A 58 5.01 21.44 -0.91
C GLY A 58 5.81 22.34 -1.84
N ASP A 59 5.60 22.22 -3.15
CA ASP A 59 6.24 23.05 -4.18
C ASP A 59 5.90 24.54 -4.00
N GLN A 60 4.66 24.88 -3.64
CA GLN A 60 4.23 26.26 -3.39
C GLN A 60 4.96 26.92 -2.21
N VAL A 61 5.40 26.14 -1.22
CA VAL A 61 6.13 26.64 -0.04
C VAL A 61 7.62 26.31 -0.07
N GLY A 62 8.13 25.77 -1.18
CA GLY A 62 9.55 25.41 -1.34
C GLY A 62 10.01 24.26 -0.45
N VAL A 63 9.11 23.34 -0.07
CA VAL A 63 9.42 22.18 0.78
C VAL A 63 9.48 20.91 -0.08
N PRO A 64 10.65 20.26 -0.20
CA PRO A 64 10.75 19.00 -0.94
C PRO A 64 10.12 17.85 -0.13
N LEU A 65 9.31 17.03 -0.80
CA LEU A 65 8.63 15.86 -0.23
C LEU A 65 9.09 14.56 -0.92
N PRO A 66 10.33 14.08 -0.68
CA PRO A 66 10.91 12.96 -1.43
C PRO A 66 10.10 11.67 -1.30
N PHE A 67 9.55 11.38 -0.11
CA PHE A 67 8.68 10.23 0.08
C PHE A 67 7.39 10.31 -0.74
N CYS A 68 6.80 11.52 -0.88
CA CYS A 68 5.62 11.71 -1.72
C CYS A 68 5.95 11.48 -3.21
N SER A 69 7.12 11.92 -3.67
CA SER A 69 7.60 11.65 -5.03
C SER A 69 7.73 10.15 -5.29
N THR A 70 8.35 9.40 -4.38
CA THR A 70 8.45 7.93 -4.49
C THR A 70 7.07 7.28 -4.46
N MET A 71 6.18 7.71 -3.56
CA MET A 71 4.81 7.18 -3.49
C MET A 71 4.04 7.41 -4.79
N ARG A 72 4.15 8.61 -5.38
CA ARG A 72 3.52 8.93 -6.68
C ARG A 72 3.92 7.94 -7.76
N GLU A 73 5.22 7.59 -7.84
CA GLU A 73 5.70 6.60 -8.81
C GLU A 73 5.12 5.21 -8.56
N GLN A 74 5.00 4.78 -7.30
CA GLN A 74 4.37 3.50 -6.96
C GLN A 74 2.88 3.49 -7.33
N PHE A 75 2.14 4.57 -7.08
CA PHE A 75 0.74 4.71 -7.50
C PHE A 75 0.58 4.61 -9.02
N VAL A 76 1.38 5.36 -9.77
CA VAL A 76 1.35 5.33 -11.25
C VAL A 76 1.65 3.93 -11.78
N SER A 77 2.63 3.26 -11.18
CA SER A 77 2.97 1.87 -11.50
C SER A 77 1.77 0.93 -11.29
N VAL A 78 1.14 0.96 -10.10
CA VAL A 78 -0.01 0.10 -9.76
C VAL A 78 -1.23 0.38 -10.64
N LEU A 79 -1.49 1.64 -11.02
CA LEU A 79 -2.59 2.00 -11.92
C LEU A 79 -2.46 1.36 -13.31
N GLY A 80 -1.23 1.07 -13.75
CA GLY A 80 -0.98 0.34 -15.00
C GLY A 80 -1.46 -1.13 -14.99
N HIS A 81 -1.93 -1.63 -13.85
CA HIS A 81 -2.45 -3.00 -13.67
C HIS A 81 -3.97 -3.07 -13.44
N ASP A 82 -4.72 -2.02 -13.77
CA ASP A 82 -6.19 -1.94 -13.59
C ASP A 82 -6.66 -2.05 -12.12
N LEU A 83 -5.81 -1.67 -11.16
CA LEU A 83 -6.07 -1.78 -9.71
C LEU A 83 -6.58 -0.47 -9.09
N LYS A 84 -7.09 0.47 -9.90
CA LYS A 84 -7.46 1.83 -9.47
C LYS A 84 -8.46 1.89 -8.31
N ASP A 85 -9.41 0.94 -8.28
CA ASP A 85 -10.50 0.89 -7.31
C ASP A 85 -10.16 0.04 -6.07
N LYS A 86 -8.98 -0.59 -6.05
CA LYS A 86 -8.52 -1.39 -4.92
C LYS A 86 -8.04 -0.51 -3.78
N GLU A 87 -8.00 -1.11 -2.59
CA GLU A 87 -7.42 -0.51 -1.40
C GLU A 87 -5.93 -0.19 -1.64
N TRP A 88 -5.50 1.04 -1.31
CA TRP A 88 -4.18 1.56 -1.67
C TRP A 88 -3.00 0.80 -1.05
N SER A 89 -3.21 -0.06 -0.04
CA SER A 89 -2.16 -0.92 0.53
C SER A 89 -1.66 -1.97 -0.46
N VAL A 90 -2.32 -2.15 -1.61
CA VAL A 90 -1.80 -2.89 -2.76
C VAL A 90 -0.43 -2.37 -3.24
N LEU A 91 -0.07 -1.14 -2.91
CA LEU A 91 1.28 -0.60 -3.09
C LEU A 91 2.37 -1.47 -2.43
N GLY A 92 2.05 -2.20 -1.36
CA GLY A 92 2.97 -3.16 -0.74
C GLY A 92 3.43 -4.28 -1.69
N ASP A 93 2.64 -4.59 -2.71
CA ASP A 93 2.96 -5.54 -3.77
C ASP A 93 3.40 -4.86 -5.09
N ALA A 94 3.60 -3.53 -5.12
CA ALA A 94 4.01 -2.81 -6.34
C ALA A 94 5.30 -3.35 -6.96
N ALA A 95 6.31 -3.68 -6.15
CA ALA A 95 7.55 -4.29 -6.64
C ALA A 95 7.32 -5.67 -7.31
N ARG A 96 6.35 -6.44 -6.81
CA ARG A 96 5.93 -7.73 -7.38
C ARG A 96 5.22 -7.53 -8.72
N LEU A 97 4.26 -6.59 -8.76
CA LEU A 97 3.52 -6.22 -9.96
C LEU A 97 4.45 -5.73 -11.07
N ASN A 98 5.40 -4.84 -10.74
CA ASN A 98 6.44 -4.36 -11.65
C ASN A 98 7.35 -5.48 -12.19
N SER A 99 7.56 -6.52 -11.39
CA SER A 99 8.33 -7.71 -11.79
C SER A 99 7.49 -8.72 -12.58
N ARG A 100 6.21 -8.43 -12.86
CA ARG A 100 5.24 -9.33 -13.51
C ARG A 100 5.10 -10.69 -12.82
N LEU A 101 5.39 -10.74 -11.53
CA LEU A 101 5.15 -11.92 -10.73
C LEU A 101 3.65 -12.00 -10.41
N PRO A 102 3.02 -13.19 -10.50
CA PRO A 102 1.62 -13.32 -10.16
C PRO A 102 1.38 -12.94 -8.69
N MET A 103 0.21 -12.38 -8.42
CA MET A 103 -0.27 -12.20 -7.05
C MET A 103 -0.44 -13.59 -6.43
N PRO A 104 0.18 -13.85 -5.26
CA PRO A 104 -0.05 -15.09 -4.53
C PRO A 104 -1.54 -15.29 -4.27
N SER A 105 -2.02 -16.53 -4.33
CA SER A 105 -3.39 -16.89 -3.96
C SER A 105 -3.72 -16.31 -2.58
N GLN A 106 -4.91 -15.71 -2.45
CA GLN A 106 -5.42 -15.22 -1.16
C GLN A 106 -5.31 -16.35 -0.13
N GLN A 107 -4.56 -16.10 0.95
CA GLN A 107 -4.48 -17.05 2.05
C GLN A 107 -5.85 -17.04 2.74
N LYS A 108 -6.60 -18.14 2.64
CA LYS A 108 -7.83 -18.32 3.41
C LYS A 108 -7.47 -18.25 4.89
N LYS A 109 -8.17 -17.40 5.66
CA LYS A 109 -8.13 -17.41 7.13
C LYS A 109 -8.32 -18.86 7.59
N GLN A 110 -7.30 -19.44 8.22
CA GLN A 110 -7.46 -20.61 9.09
C GLN A 110 -7.96 -20.13 10.45
#